data_AF-A0A2T2TSA7-F1
#
_entry.id   AF-A0A2T2TSA7-F1
#
_cell.length_a   1.000
_cell.length_b   1.000
_cell.length_c   1.000
_cell.angle_alpha   90.00
_cell.angle_beta   90.00
_cell.angle_gamma   90.00
#
_symmetry.space_group_name_H-M   'P 1'
#
loop_
_entity.id
_entity.type
_entity.pdbx_description
1 polymer ?
#
loop_
_entity_poly.entity_id
_entity_poly.type
_entity_poly.pdbx_seq_one_letter_code
_entity_poly.pdbx_strand_id
1 'polypeptide(L)' 'DEDDTLPYRERILDGTLPLSVGGGIGQSRVAMFLLCKAHIGEVQPSAWPDETVEAMAEHGIPLL' A
#
# COMPACT_ATOMS: atom_id res chain seq x y z
N ASP A 1 -33.13 12.35 -4.60
CA ASP A 1 -33.23 11.22 -3.66
C ASP A 1 -32.88 9.94 -4.41
N GLU A 2 -31.59 9.74 -4.64
CA GLU A 2 -31.06 8.52 -5.28
C GLU A 2 -30.86 7.47 -4.19
N ASP A 3 -31.79 6.54 -4.11
CA ASP A 3 -31.65 5.29 -3.37
C ASP A 3 -30.73 4.39 -4.21
N ASP A 4 -29.42 4.67 -4.16
CA ASP A 4 -28.37 3.86 -4.77
C ASP A 4 -28.29 2.52 -4.03
N THR A 5 -28.88 1.48 -4.61
CA THR A 5 -28.68 0.10 -4.18
C THR A 5 -27.19 -0.19 -4.13
N LEU A 6 -26.66 -0.56 -2.96
CA LEU A 6 -25.25 -0.88 -2.74
C LEU A 6 -25.10 -2.41 -2.65
N PRO A 7 -24.80 -3.09 -3.77
CA PRO A 7 -24.98 -4.56 -3.87
C PRO A 7 -24.08 -5.33 -2.90
N TYR A 8 -22.94 -4.76 -2.51
CA TYR A 8 -22.08 -5.34 -1.50
C TYR A 8 -22.73 -5.33 -0.10
N ARG A 9 -23.39 -4.23 0.27
CA ARG A 9 -24.03 -4.07 1.58
C ARG A 9 -25.29 -4.94 1.68
N GLU A 10 -26.10 -4.99 0.62
CA GLU A 10 -27.27 -5.87 0.53
C GLU A 10 -26.86 -7.32 0.75
N ARG A 11 -25.81 -7.79 0.08
CA ARG A 11 -25.33 -9.18 0.23
C ARG A 11 -24.75 -9.50 1.60
N ILE A 12 -24.27 -8.49 2.34
CA ILE A 12 -23.92 -8.65 3.77
C ILE A 12 -25.18 -8.86 4.61
N LEU A 13 -26.18 -7.98 4.44
CA LEU A 13 -27.42 -8.02 5.21
C LEU A 13 -28.23 -9.30 4.94
N ASP A 14 -28.29 -9.72 3.68
CA ASP A 14 -28.96 -10.94 3.24
C ASP A 14 -28.16 -12.21 3.60
N GLY A 15 -26.95 -12.06 4.17
CA GLY A 15 -26.10 -13.20 4.54
C GLY A 15 -25.63 -14.04 3.35
N THR A 16 -25.63 -13.48 2.14
CA THR A 16 -25.24 -14.20 0.90
C THR A 16 -23.74 -14.11 0.61
N LEU A 17 -23.01 -13.22 1.28
CA LEU A 17 -21.55 -13.26 1.29
C LEU A 17 -21.04 -14.35 2.25
N PRO A 18 -20.06 -15.17 1.84
CA PRO A 18 -19.45 -16.13 2.74
C PRO A 18 -18.68 -15.41 3.85
N LEU A 19 -18.70 -15.99 5.05
CA LEU A 19 -17.83 -15.55 6.14
C LEU A 19 -16.38 -15.71 5.71
N SER A 20 -15.57 -14.68 5.93
CA SER A 20 -14.17 -14.68 5.57
C SER A 20 -13.32 -14.06 6.67
N VAL A 21 -12.06 -14.50 6.72
CA VAL A 21 -10.99 -13.83 7.47
C VAL A 21 -9.96 -13.43 6.43
N GLY A 22 -9.59 -12.15 6.41
CA GLY A 22 -8.71 -11.58 5.40
C GLY A 22 -7.70 -10.61 5.99
N GLY A 23 -6.74 -10.21 5.17
CA GLY A 23 -5.71 -9.23 5.52
C GLY A 23 -4.88 -8.86 4.30
N GLY A 24 -3.90 -7.97 4.50
CA GLY A 24 -2.96 -7.54 3.47
C GLY A 24 -1.53 -7.48 4.00
N ILE A 25 -0.59 -7.96 3.19
CA ILE A 25 0.85 -7.88 3.48
C ILE A 25 1.47 -6.87 2.51
N GLY A 26 2.13 -5.84 3.04
CA GLY A 26 2.73 -4.79 2.22
C GLY A 26 3.96 -5.29 1.48
N GLN A 27 3.84 -5.52 0.18
CA GLN A 27 4.91 -6.07 -0.67
C GLN A 27 6.23 -5.29 -0.53
N SER A 28 6.21 -3.98 -0.75
CA SER A 28 7.40 -3.14 -0.69
C SER A 28 7.96 -3.01 0.73
N ARG A 29 7.11 -3.05 1.77
CA ARG A 29 7.58 -3.06 3.16
C ARG A 29 8.30 -4.36 3.50
N VAL A 30 7.79 -5.50 3.03
CA VAL A 30 8.47 -6.79 3.19
C VAL A 30 9.79 -6.79 2.42
N ALA A 31 9.81 -6.30 1.18
CA ALA A 31 11.05 -6.19 0.40
C ALA A 31 12.09 -5.27 1.08
N MET A 32 11.69 -4.09 1.54
CA MET A 32 12.54 -3.15 2.26
C MET A 32 13.13 -3.79 3.52
N PHE A 33 12.32 -4.49 4.31
CA PHE A 33 12.77 -5.19 5.52
C PHE A 33 13.75 -6.33 5.21
N LEU A 34 13.40 -7.23 4.27
CA LEU A 34 14.22 -8.40 3.92
C LEU A 34 15.57 -8.02 3.30
N LEU A 35 15.61 -6.92 2.55
CA LEU A 35 16.82 -6.43 1.90
C LEU A 35 17.57 -5.39 2.75
N CYS A 36 17.10 -5.12 3.98
CA CYS A 36 17.64 -4.12 4.89
C CYS A 36 17.82 -2.75 4.21
N LYS A 37 16.85 -2.33 3.39
CA LYS A 37 16.85 -1.03 2.74
C LYS A 37 16.52 0.08 3.73
N ALA A 38 17.17 1.22 3.56
CA ALA A 38 16.99 2.40 4.40
C ALA A 38 15.71 3.17 4.04
N HIS A 39 15.30 3.13 2.77
CA HIS A 39 14.09 3.81 2.31
C HIS A 39 13.24 2.90 1.40
N ILE A 40 11.91 3.01 1.50
CA ILE A 40 10.99 2.19 0.70
C ILE A 40 11.09 2.48 -0.80
N GLY A 41 11.52 3.69 -1.15
CA GLY A 41 11.78 4.08 -2.53
C GLY A 41 12.95 3.33 -3.19
N GLU A 42 13.81 2.63 -2.43
CA GLU A 42 14.84 1.75 -3.01
C GLU A 42 14.26 0.47 -3.65
N VAL A 43 13.01 0.13 -3.33
CA VAL A 43 12.33 -1.10 -3.79
C VAL A 43 10.99 -0.83 -4.47
N GLN A 44 10.53 0.42 -4.48
CA GLN A 44 9.26 0.81 -5.08
C GLN A 44 9.39 2.17 -5.78
N PRO A 45 9.18 2.25 -7.10
CA PRO A 45 9.15 3.52 -7.81
C PRO A 45 7.95 4.34 -7.35
N SER A 46 8.18 5.61 -7.04
CA SER A 46 7.13 6.53 -6.63
C SER A 46 7.55 7.98 -6.81
N ALA A 47 6.59 8.89 -6.65
CA ALA A 47 6.89 10.30 -6.53
C ALA A 47 7.29 10.61 -5.08
N TRP A 48 8.36 11.35 -4.91
CA TRP A 48 8.85 11.84 -3.63
C TRP A 48 9.03 13.35 -3.71
N PRO A 49 8.80 14.09 -2.62
CA PRO A 49 9.17 15.50 -2.57
C PRO A 49 10.67 15.70 -2.84
N ASP A 50 11.03 16.83 -3.44
CA ASP A 50 12.42 17.13 -3.81
C ASP A 50 13.35 17.05 -2.59
N GLU A 51 12.90 17.52 -1.42
CA GLU A 51 13.67 17.44 -0.18
C GLU A 51 13.99 15.99 0.25
N THR A 52 13.11 15.04 -0.09
CA THR A 52 13.34 13.62 0.20
C THR A 52 14.35 13.04 -0.79
N VAL A 53 14.24 13.39 -2.07
CA VAL A 53 15.19 12.92 -3.11
C VAL A 53 16.60 13.43 -2.78
N GLU A 54 16.73 14.71 -2.44
CA GLU A 54 17.99 15.32 -2.04
C GLU A 54 18.58 14.65 -0.79
N ALA A 55 17.78 14.49 0.28
CA ALA A 55 18.25 13.84 1.50
C ALA A 55 18.69 12.38 1.27
N MET A 56 17.98 11.61 0.44
CA MET A 56 18.38 10.23 0.12
C MET A 56 19.67 10.19 -0.69
N ALA A 57 19.83 11.10 -1.66
CA ALA A 57 21.06 11.23 -2.44
C ALA A 57 22.27 11.61 -1.56
N GLU A 58 22.12 12.53 -0.61
CA GLU A 58 23.16 12.91 0.36
C GLU A 58 23.64 11.72 1.22
N HIS A 59 22.73 10.79 1.53
CA HIS A 59 23.03 9.58 2.30
C HIS A 59 23.45 8.38 1.43
N GLY A 60 23.59 8.57 0.11
CA GLY A 60 23.96 7.50 -0.81
C GLY A 60 22.88 6.42 -0.97
N ILE A 61 21.61 6.76 -0.72
CA ILE A 61 20.45 5.87 -0.81
C ILE A 61 19.80 6.03 -2.19
N PRO A 62 19.86 5.01 -3.08
CA PRO A 62 19.33 5.12 -4.44
C PRO A 62 17.81 4.88 -4.48
N LEU A 63 17.03 5.87 -4.92
CA LEU A 63 15.60 5.72 -5.17
C LEU A 63 15.33 5.22 -6.60
N LEU A 64 14.28 4.39 -6.77
CA LEU A 64 13.78 3.88 -8.06
C LEU A 64 12.81 4.85 -8.75
#